data_AF-A0A7Y5PD35-F1
#
_entry.id   AF-A0A7Y5PD35-F1
#
_cell.length_a   1.000
_cell.length_b   1.000
_cell.length_c   1.000
_cell.angle_alpha   90.00
_cell.angle_beta   90.00
_cell.angle_gamma   90.00
#
_symmetry.space_group_name_H-M   'P 1'
#
loop_
_entity.id
_entity.type
_entity.pdbx_description
1 polymer ?
#
loop_
_entity_poly.entity_id
_entity_poly.type
_entity_poly.pdbx_seq_one_letter_code
_entity_poly.pdbx_strand_id
1 'polypeptide(L)'
;MAKVQRKEEILKSELPAALPLMALRSTIVYPLGTIAVQMGAPENLSLLRAYDEPGLVVALVVAGGDHDEPIDSQRFIGRVGVAARVHERINLPGDTVQITLQGLRRIVIEEIQQNEPYPVAAIRAAKETPADPSELDDLVTRVISAAETLAELVDRIPDEVPAILKMNVSDP
;
A
#
# COMPACT_ATOMS: atom_id res chain seq x y z
N MET A 1 4.27 -9.18 22.64
CA MET A 1 3.76 -10.48 22.13
C MET A 1 2.56 -10.31 21.22
N ALA A 2 1.44 -9.69 21.64
CA ALA A 2 0.25 -9.51 20.78
C ALA A 2 0.48 -8.71 19.47
N LYS A 3 1.36 -7.69 19.48
CA LYS A 3 1.66 -6.85 18.30
C LYS A 3 2.43 -7.62 17.20
N VAL A 4 3.36 -8.48 17.60
CA VAL A 4 4.17 -9.33 16.70
C VAL A 4 3.30 -10.41 16.07
N GLN A 5 2.43 -11.03 16.87
CA GLN A 5 1.51 -12.06 16.39
C GLN A 5 0.52 -11.51 15.35
N ARG A 6 -0.01 -10.30 15.58
CA ARG A 6 -0.87 -9.59 14.63
C ARG A 6 -0.16 -9.19 13.33
N LYS A 7 1.14 -8.84 13.39
CA LYS A 7 1.99 -8.57 12.21
C LYS A 7 2.16 -9.82 11.35
N GLU A 8 2.50 -10.95 11.97
CA GLU A 8 2.65 -12.23 11.26
C GLU A 8 1.34 -12.70 10.62
N GLU A 9 0.21 -12.57 11.31
CA GLU A 9 -1.11 -12.94 10.78
C GLU A 9 -1.47 -12.13 9.52
N ILE A 10 -1.17 -10.83 9.52
CA ILE A 10 -1.41 -9.96 8.37
C ILE A 10 -0.53 -10.37 7.17
N LEU A 11 0.76 -10.62 7.40
CA LEU A 11 1.71 -11.00 6.36
C LEU A 11 1.45 -12.40 5.79
N LYS A 12 0.97 -13.33 6.63
CA LYS A 12 0.64 -14.71 6.25
C LYS A 12 -0.79 -14.89 5.76
N SER A 13 -1.61 -13.83 5.74
CA SER A 13 -2.98 -13.91 5.26
C SER A 13 -3.06 -14.55 3.87
N GLU A 14 -3.95 -15.53 3.73
CA GLU A 14 -4.24 -16.13 2.43
C GLU A 14 -4.93 -15.08 1.56
N LEU A 15 -4.40 -14.89 0.35
CA LEU A 15 -4.98 -14.01 -0.65
C LEU A 15 -5.60 -14.86 -1.75
N PRO A 16 -6.79 -14.49 -2.23
CA PRO A 16 -7.30 -15.02 -3.49
C PRO A 16 -6.29 -14.87 -4.63
N ALA A 17 -6.33 -15.78 -5.61
CA ALA A 17 -5.45 -15.75 -6.78
C ALA A 17 -5.69 -14.52 -7.69
N ALA A 18 -6.87 -13.91 -7.59
CA ALA A 18 -7.21 -12.68 -8.29
C ALA A 18 -7.88 -11.69 -7.35
N LEU A 19 -7.55 -10.41 -7.50
CA LEU A 19 -8.08 -9.32 -6.69
C LEU A 19 -8.55 -8.17 -7.59
N PRO A 20 -9.62 -7.45 -7.22
CA PRO A 20 -9.93 -6.17 -7.83
C PRO A 20 -8.73 -5.23 -7.72
N LEU A 21 -8.33 -4.64 -8.84
CA LEU A 21 -7.18 -3.75 -8.92
C LEU A 21 -7.63 -2.31 -8.70
N MET A 22 -6.92 -1.61 -7.85
CA MET A 22 -7.19 -0.23 -7.48
C MET A 22 -5.91 0.57 -7.63
N ALA A 23 -5.96 1.59 -8.49
CA ALA A 23 -4.81 2.41 -8.80
C ALA A 23 -4.89 3.76 -8.06
N LEU A 24 -3.82 4.11 -7.36
CA LEU A 24 -3.68 5.35 -6.60
C LEU A 24 -2.63 6.25 -7.25
N ARG A 25 -2.94 7.54 -7.46
CA ARG A 25 -1.99 8.52 -8.04
C ARG A 25 -1.22 9.29 -6.98
N SER A 26 -1.89 9.70 -5.91
CA SER A 26 -1.35 10.69 -4.97
C SER A 26 -0.65 10.10 -3.74
N THR A 27 -0.66 8.77 -3.58
CA THR A 27 -0.09 8.14 -2.38
C THR A 27 0.34 6.71 -2.63
N ILE A 28 1.17 6.21 -1.72
CA ILE A 28 1.68 4.85 -1.69
C ILE A 28 1.27 4.21 -0.36
N VAL A 29 0.71 3.02 -0.42
CA VAL A 29 0.39 2.22 0.76
C VAL A 29 1.48 1.19 0.96
N TYR A 30 2.10 1.17 2.14
CA TYR A 30 3.05 0.14 2.53
C TYR A 30 2.35 -1.00 3.28
N PRO A 31 2.89 -2.23 3.26
CA PRO A 31 2.43 -3.31 4.13
C PRO A 31 2.34 -2.86 5.60
N LEU A 32 1.33 -3.36 6.32
CA LEU A 32 1.02 -3.03 7.72
C LEU A 32 0.58 -1.58 7.98
N GLY A 33 0.84 -0.66 7.05
CA GLY A 33 0.42 0.73 7.14
C GLY A 33 -1.09 0.89 6.96
N THR A 34 -1.65 1.89 7.64
CA THR A 34 -3.04 2.31 7.48
C THR A 34 -3.10 3.75 6.98
N ILE A 35 -3.90 4.01 5.96
CA ILE A 35 -4.05 5.35 5.37
C ILE A 35 -5.49 5.57 4.93
N ALA A 36 -5.99 6.79 5.14
CA ALA A 36 -7.25 7.25 4.56
C ALA A 36 -6.99 7.92 3.21
N VAL A 37 -7.72 7.51 2.17
CA VAL A 37 -7.62 8.07 0.82
C VAL A 37 -9.00 8.47 0.31
N GLN A 38 -9.06 9.59 -0.41
CA GLN A 38 -10.27 10.02 -1.11
C GLN A 38 -10.23 9.51 -2.55
N MET A 39 -11.34 8.93 -2.98
CA MET A 39 -11.48 8.23 -4.24
C MET A 39 -12.54 8.94 -5.08
N GLY A 40 -12.17 9.33 -6.30
CA GLY A 40 -13.08 9.96 -7.27
C GLY A 40 -13.01 9.37 -8.67
N ALA A 41 -12.04 8.48 -8.95
CA ALA A 41 -11.92 7.86 -10.27
C ALA A 41 -13.10 6.91 -10.53
N PRO A 42 -13.75 6.96 -11.73
CA PRO A 42 -14.94 6.16 -12.03
C PRO A 42 -14.75 4.65 -11.81
N GLU A 43 -13.62 4.09 -12.23
CA GLU A 43 -13.28 2.67 -12.06
C GLU A 43 -13.18 2.28 -10.58
N ASN A 44 -12.54 3.12 -9.76
CA ASN A 44 -12.37 2.91 -8.34
C ASN A 44 -13.72 3.02 -7.59
N LEU A 45 -14.56 3.98 -7.98
CA LEU A 45 -15.92 4.13 -7.45
C LEU A 45 -16.80 2.94 -7.85
N SER A 46 -16.66 2.43 -9.07
CA SER A 46 -17.40 1.27 -9.57
C SER A 46 -17.02 -0.01 -8.81
N LEU A 47 -15.72 -0.19 -8.54
CA LEU A 47 -15.20 -1.26 -7.67
C LEU A 47 -15.83 -1.18 -6.28
N LEU A 48 -15.76 -0.02 -5.63
CA LEU A 48 -16.31 0.15 -4.27
C LEU A 48 -17.83 -0.04 -4.20
N ARG A 49 -18.56 0.26 -5.28
CA ARG A 49 -20.01 0.00 -5.37
C ARG A 49 -20.34 -1.48 -5.58
N ALA A 50 -19.49 -2.23 -6.27
CA ALA A 50 -19.69 -3.66 -6.51
C ALA A 50 -19.42 -4.51 -5.26
N TYR A 51 -18.66 -3.97 -4.30
CA TYR A 51 -18.29 -4.63 -3.04
C TYR A 51 -18.67 -3.76 -1.85
N ASP A 52 -19.93 -3.85 -1.43
CA ASP A 52 -20.46 -3.04 -0.33
C ASP A 52 -20.17 -3.62 1.07
N GLU A 53 -19.74 -4.88 1.13
CA GLU A 53 -19.38 -5.55 2.38
C GLU A 53 -18.01 -5.11 2.91
N PRO A 54 -17.86 -4.95 4.25
CA PRO A 54 -16.58 -4.65 4.87
C PRO A 54 -15.59 -5.80 4.71
N GLY A 55 -14.30 -5.46 4.66
CA GLY A 55 -13.23 -6.45 4.57
C GLY A 55 -12.79 -6.82 3.14
N LEU A 56 -13.31 -6.11 2.13
CA LEU A 56 -12.83 -6.19 0.74
C LEU A 56 -11.30 -6.09 0.68
N VAL A 57 -10.67 -7.03 0.00
CA VAL A 57 -9.24 -7.00 -0.29
C VAL A 57 -9.03 -6.59 -1.74
N VAL A 58 -8.15 -5.62 -1.97
CA VAL A 58 -7.82 -5.08 -3.29
C VAL A 58 -6.33 -5.17 -3.57
N ALA A 59 -5.96 -5.28 -4.85
CA ALA A 59 -4.59 -5.09 -5.31
C ALA A 59 -4.34 -3.59 -5.54
N LEU A 60 -3.60 -2.95 -4.64
CA LEU A 60 -3.20 -1.55 -4.80
C LEU A 60 -1.95 -1.42 -5.66
N VAL A 61 -2.01 -0.52 -6.63
CA VAL A 61 -0.86 -0.12 -7.45
C VAL A 61 -0.75 1.40 -7.51
N VAL A 62 0.47 1.89 -7.69
CA VAL A 62 0.73 3.32 -7.87
C VAL A 62 0.69 3.64 -9.37
N ALA A 63 -0.22 4.52 -9.75
CA ALA A 63 -0.31 5.07 -11.10
C ALA A 63 0.51 6.36 -11.19
N GLY A 64 1.32 6.47 -12.24
CA GLY A 64 1.97 7.73 -12.61
C GLY A 64 1.17 8.49 -13.68
N GLY A 65 1.61 9.69 -14.02
CA GLY A 65 0.96 10.56 -15.00
C GLY A 65 -0.09 11.48 -14.40
N ASP A 66 -0.62 12.37 -15.23
CA ASP A 66 -1.56 13.41 -14.80
C ASP A 66 -2.93 12.81 -14.41
N HIS A 67 -3.67 13.55 -13.58
CA HIS A 67 -4.98 13.08 -13.07
C HIS A 67 -6.03 12.86 -14.16
N ASP A 68 -5.93 13.60 -15.26
CA ASP A 68 -6.90 13.56 -16.36
C ASP A 68 -6.64 12.45 -17.37
N GLU A 69 -5.49 11.78 -17.31
CA GLU A 69 -5.21 10.64 -18.18
C GLU A 69 -5.90 9.37 -17.67
N PRO A 70 -6.55 8.59 -18.55
CA PRO A 70 -7.12 7.31 -18.16
C PRO A 70 -6.02 6.32 -17.73
N ILE A 71 -6.31 5.53 -16.70
CA ILE A 71 -5.37 4.53 -16.19
C ILE A 71 -5.39 3.30 -17.10
N ASP A 72 -4.27 3.03 -17.77
CA ASP A 72 -4.04 1.80 -18.52
C ASP A 72 -3.54 0.69 -17.57
N SER A 73 -4.46 -0.19 -17.17
CA SER A 73 -4.21 -1.30 -16.25
C SER A 73 -3.13 -2.28 -16.75
N GLN A 74 -2.96 -2.42 -18.06
CA GLN A 74 -1.98 -3.34 -18.66
C GLN A 74 -0.55 -2.94 -18.31
N ARG A 75 -0.30 -1.65 -18.06
CA ARG A 75 1.02 -1.14 -17.65
C ARG A 75 1.45 -1.60 -16.25
N PHE A 76 0.53 -2.17 -15.47
CA PHE A 76 0.83 -2.69 -14.13
C PHE A 76 1.32 -4.12 -14.14
N ILE A 77 1.20 -4.86 -15.25
CA ILE A 77 1.71 -6.23 -15.35
C ILE A 77 3.22 -6.25 -15.05
N GLY A 78 3.63 -7.16 -14.18
CA GLY A 78 4.99 -7.29 -13.67
C GLY A 78 5.38 -6.29 -12.58
N ARG A 79 4.54 -5.30 -12.27
CA ARG A 79 4.82 -4.34 -11.18
C ARG A 79 4.49 -4.91 -9.82
N VAL A 80 5.19 -4.38 -8.82
CA VAL A 80 4.89 -4.63 -7.41
C VAL A 80 3.77 -3.71 -6.95
N GLY A 81 2.76 -4.30 -6.35
CA GLY A 81 1.68 -3.62 -5.64
C GLY A 81 1.60 -4.07 -4.19
N VAL A 82 0.53 -3.67 -3.50
CA VAL A 82 0.24 -4.10 -2.14
C VAL A 82 -1.19 -4.63 -2.08
N ALA A 83 -1.37 -5.85 -1.60
CA ALA A 83 -2.69 -6.31 -1.22
C ALA A 83 -3.14 -5.51 0.01
N ALA A 84 -4.30 -4.88 -0.05
CA ALA A 84 -4.80 -4.04 1.03
C ALA A 84 -6.25 -4.36 1.34
N ARG A 85 -6.60 -4.29 2.62
CA ARG A 85 -7.97 -4.43 3.09
C ARG A 85 -8.61 -3.05 3.22
N VAL A 86 -9.81 -2.89 2.66
CA VAL A 86 -10.68 -1.75 2.90
C VAL A 86 -11.38 -1.96 4.25
N HIS A 87 -11.08 -1.11 5.23
CA HIS A 87 -11.64 -1.18 6.58
C HIS A 87 -12.92 -0.37 6.71
N GLU A 88 -12.89 0.87 6.24
CA GLU A 88 -13.97 1.83 6.42
C GLU A 88 -14.24 2.57 5.12
N ARG A 89 -15.50 2.94 4.92
CA ARG A 89 -15.97 3.68 3.75
C ARG A 89 -16.92 4.78 4.23
N ILE A 90 -16.63 6.01 3.82
CA ILE A 90 -17.44 7.19 4.10
C ILE A 90 -17.75 7.87 2.77
N ASN A 91 -19.02 7.88 2.38
CA ASN A 91 -19.45 8.61 1.19
C ASN A 91 -19.42 10.12 1.51
N LEU A 92 -18.74 10.90 0.68
CA LEU A 92 -18.64 12.36 0.81
C LEU A 92 -19.61 13.06 -0.16
N PRO A 93 -19.93 14.34 0.06
CA PRO A 93 -20.63 15.14 -0.94
C PRO A 93 -19.84 15.22 -2.26
N GLY A 94 -20.50 15.14 -3.40
CA GLY A 94 -19.86 15.28 -4.73
C GLY A 94 -19.30 13.98 -5.32
N ASP A 95 -19.97 12.84 -5.10
CA ASP A 95 -19.65 11.52 -5.67
C ASP A 95 -18.27 10.95 -5.34
N THR A 96 -17.59 11.52 -4.34
CA THR A 96 -16.32 10.98 -3.82
C THR A 96 -16.56 10.08 -2.61
N VAL A 97 -15.64 9.14 -2.41
CA VAL A 97 -15.68 8.21 -1.28
C VAL A 97 -14.35 8.25 -0.56
N GLN A 98 -14.37 8.49 0.74
CA GLN A 98 -13.19 8.32 1.58
C GLN A 98 -13.14 6.89 2.10
N ILE A 99 -12.02 6.22 1.87
CA ILE A 99 -11.79 4.86 2.36
C ILE A 99 -10.55 4.80 3.25
N THR A 100 -10.59 3.92 4.25
CA THR A 100 -9.43 3.57 5.06
C THR A 100 -8.86 2.24 4.58
N LEU A 101 -7.61 2.25 4.11
CA LEU A 101 -6.89 1.10 3.59
C LEU A 101 -5.86 0.63 4.61
N GLN A 102 -5.80 -0.68 4.86
CA GLN A 102 -4.69 -1.33 5.56
C GLN A 102 -3.90 -2.19 4.60
N GLY A 103 -2.62 -1.87 4.41
CA GLY A 103 -1.70 -2.72 3.66
C GLY A 103 -1.50 -4.06 4.35
N LEU A 104 -1.59 -5.15 3.60
CA LEU A 104 -1.38 -6.50 4.09
C LEU A 104 0.05 -6.96 3.77
N ARG A 105 0.35 -7.15 2.48
CA ARG A 105 1.66 -7.60 2.01
C ARG A 105 1.89 -7.19 0.55
N ARG A 106 3.16 -7.25 0.13
CA ARG A 106 3.54 -6.99 -1.27
C ARG A 106 3.07 -8.11 -2.19
N ILE A 107 2.59 -7.73 -3.36
CA ILE A 107 2.14 -8.65 -4.41
C ILE A 107 2.75 -8.23 -5.75
N VAL A 108 2.82 -9.16 -6.69
CA VAL A 108 3.15 -8.86 -8.09
C VAL A 108 1.90 -9.09 -8.93
N ILE A 109 1.61 -8.12 -9.81
CA ILE A 109 0.53 -8.23 -10.79
C ILE A 109 1.02 -9.12 -11.93
N GLU A 110 0.37 -10.25 -12.16
CA GLU A 110 0.78 -11.20 -13.20
C GLU A 110 0.02 -10.99 -14.51
N GLU A 111 -1.27 -10.72 -14.41
CA GLU A 111 -2.16 -10.57 -15.56
C GLU A 111 -3.34 -9.69 -15.18
N ILE A 112 -3.91 -8.97 -16.14
CA ILE A 112 -5.20 -8.29 -16.01
C ILE A 112 -6.26 -9.16 -16.67
N GLN A 113 -7.10 -9.80 -15.86
CA GLN A 113 -8.13 -10.75 -16.30
C GLN A 113 -9.40 -10.05 -16.80
N GLN A 114 -9.64 -8.84 -16.31
CA GLN A 114 -10.81 -8.02 -16.62
C GLN A 114 -10.42 -6.54 -16.52
N ASN A 115 -11.05 -5.69 -17.33
CA ASN A 115 -10.85 -4.24 -17.31
C ASN A 115 -12.11 -3.46 -16.92
N GLU A 116 -13.27 -3.87 -17.41
CA GLU A 116 -14.54 -3.18 -17.16
C GLU A 116 -15.46 -4.05 -16.29
N PRO A 117 -16.25 -3.48 -15.37
CA PRO A 117 -16.38 -2.04 -15.06
C PRO A 117 -15.25 -1.48 -14.18
N TYR A 118 -14.35 -2.36 -13.72
CA TYR A 118 -13.12 -2.05 -13.02
C TYR A 118 -12.11 -3.18 -13.26
N PRO A 119 -10.81 -2.93 -13.16
CA PRO A 119 -9.82 -3.95 -13.45
C PRO A 119 -9.77 -5.03 -12.37
N VAL A 120 -9.56 -6.28 -12.78
CA VAL A 120 -9.28 -7.42 -11.90
C VAL A 120 -7.97 -8.04 -12.33
N ALA A 121 -7.06 -8.22 -11.38
CA ALA A 121 -5.72 -8.71 -11.63
C ALA A 121 -5.50 -10.09 -11.02
N ALA A 122 -4.85 -10.98 -11.77
CA ALA A 122 -4.19 -12.15 -11.21
C ALA A 122 -2.94 -11.69 -10.44
N ILE A 123 -2.75 -12.21 -9.25
CA ILE A 123 -1.69 -11.78 -8.34
C ILE A 123 -0.92 -12.98 -7.80
N ARG A 124 0.36 -12.74 -7.52
CA ARG A 124 1.16 -13.63 -6.67
C ARG A 124 1.80 -12.87 -5.54
N ALA A 125 2.20 -13.59 -4.49
CA ALA A 125 3.04 -13.01 -3.45
C ALA A 125 4.36 -12.47 -4.05
N ALA A 126 4.75 -11.27 -3.64
CA ALA A 126 6.07 -10.77 -3.96
C ALA A 126 7.12 -11.56 -3.17
N LYS A 127 8.25 -11.86 -3.81
CA LYS A 127 9.40 -12.47 -3.13
C LYS A 127 10.07 -11.39 -2.29
N GLU A 128 10.07 -11.55 -0.97
CA GLU A 128 10.85 -10.69 -0.07
C GLU A 128 12.23 -11.32 0.16
N THR A 129 13.27 -10.51 -0.03
CA THR A 129 14.65 -10.92 0.24
C THR A 129 15.03 -10.40 1.62
N PRO A 130 15.30 -11.26 2.60
CA PRO A 130 15.75 -10.81 3.91
C PRO A 130 17.11 -10.11 3.78
N ALA A 131 17.34 -9.09 4.59
CA ALA A 131 18.64 -8.45 4.70
C ALA A 131 19.67 -9.43 5.28
N ASP A 132 20.94 -9.23 4.91
CA ASP A 132 22.04 -9.96 5.54
C ASP A 132 22.15 -9.54 7.01
N PRO A 133 22.03 -10.45 7.99
CA PRO A 133 22.11 -10.11 9.41
C PRO A 133 23.42 -9.45 9.81
N SER A 134 24.51 -9.72 9.08
CA SER A 134 25.83 -9.14 9.34
C SER A 134 25.94 -7.66 8.91
N GLU A 135 25.08 -7.22 7.99
CA GLU A 135 25.06 -5.85 7.47
C GLU A 135 23.85 -5.05 7.97
N LEU A 136 22.84 -5.71 8.53
CA LEU A 136 21.57 -5.11 8.90
C LEU A 136 21.72 -3.96 9.90
N ASP A 137 22.44 -4.17 11.00
CA ASP A 137 22.61 -3.16 12.06
C ASP A 137 23.34 -1.90 11.53
N ASP A 138 24.35 -2.12 10.69
CA ASP A 138 25.11 -1.05 10.04
C ASP A 138 24.23 -0.26 9.05
N LEU A 139 23.41 -0.95 8.25
CA LEU A 139 22.48 -0.33 7.32
C LEU A 139 21.43 0.51 8.05
N VAL A 140 20.82 -0.03 9.10
CA VAL A 140 19.82 0.70 9.91
C VAL A 140 20.44 1.95 10.53
N THR A 141 21.65 1.84 11.09
CA THR A 141 22.38 2.97 11.68
C THR A 141 22.62 4.07 10.65
N ARG A 142 23.03 3.71 9.43
CA ARG A 142 23.23 4.69 8.33
C ARG A 142 21.94 5.36 7.89
N VAL A 143 20.84 4.61 7.79
CA VAL A 143 19.53 5.18 7.41
C VAL A 143 19.04 6.17 8.47
N ILE A 144 19.19 5.85 9.76
CA ILE A 144 18.82 6.75 10.85
C ILE A 144 19.67 8.02 10.82
N SER A 145 20.99 7.89 10.69
CA SER A 145 21.88 9.05 10.61
C SER A 145 21.55 9.94 9.41
N ALA A 146 21.25 9.35 8.25
CA ALA A 146 20.80 10.11 7.09
C ALA A 146 19.46 10.83 7.33
N ALA A 147 18.53 10.21 8.06
CA ALA A 147 17.26 10.82 8.43
C ALA A 147 17.44 12.00 9.41
N GLU A 148 18.39 11.91 10.35
CA GLU A 148 18.74 13.03 11.25
C GLU A 148 19.31 14.21 10.46
N THR A 149 20.30 13.96 9.59
CA THR A 149 20.85 15.00 8.73
C THR A 149 19.77 15.62 7.84
N LEU A 150 18.81 14.83 7.36
CA LEU A 150 17.71 15.33 6.56
C LEU A 150 16.78 16.25 7.38
N ALA A 151 16.48 15.92 8.64
CA ALA A 151 15.68 16.77 9.53
C ALA A 151 16.38 18.10 9.82
N GLU A 152 17.71 18.09 10.05
CA GLU A 152 18.50 19.31 10.27
C GLU A 152 18.53 20.26 9.06
N LEU A 153 18.46 19.71 7.84
CA LEU A 153 18.56 20.48 6.60
C LEU A 153 17.21 20.96 6.04
N VAL A 154 16.11 20.37 6.50
CA VAL A 154 14.79 20.53 5.88
C VAL A 154 13.75 20.82 6.96
N ASP A 155 13.44 22.10 7.16
CA ASP A 155 12.51 22.60 8.19
C ASP A 155 11.11 21.95 8.19
N ARG A 156 10.66 21.39 7.06
CA ARG A 156 9.38 20.69 6.95
C ARG A 156 9.40 19.27 7.52
N ILE A 157 10.56 18.74 7.90
CA ILE A 157 10.72 17.42 8.49
C ILE A 157 10.94 17.61 9.99
N PRO A 158 9.99 17.17 10.84
CA PRO A 158 10.11 17.34 12.28
C PRO A 158 11.24 16.46 12.87
N ASP A 159 11.90 16.96 13.92
CA ASP A 159 12.97 16.25 14.66
C ASP A 159 12.47 14.95 15.32
N GLU A 160 11.16 14.80 15.49
CA GLU A 160 10.55 13.57 16.00
C GLU A 160 10.66 12.40 15.02
N VAL A 161 10.83 12.66 13.71
CA VAL A 161 10.88 11.59 12.70
C VAL A 161 12.06 10.64 12.95
N PRO A 162 13.32 11.11 13.06
CA PRO A 162 14.44 10.25 13.45
C PRO A 162 14.25 9.55 14.80
N ALA A 163 13.64 10.23 15.78
CA ALA A 163 13.37 9.64 17.09
C ALA A 163 12.41 8.45 16.99
N ILE A 164 11.33 8.57 16.21
CA ILE A 164 10.39 7.47 15.95
C ILE A 164 11.08 6.30 15.25
N LEU A 165 11.95 6.57 14.27
CA LEU A 165 12.69 5.50 13.59
C LEU A 165 13.56 4.71 14.57
N LYS A 166 14.31 5.39 15.45
CA LYS A 166 15.14 4.74 16.49
C LYS A 166 14.32 3.86 17.43
N MET A 167 13.10 4.25 17.77
CA MET A 167 12.22 3.49 18.66
C MET A 167 11.70 2.18 18.05
N ASN A 168 11.81 2.00 16.72
CA ASN A 168 11.30 0.83 16.00
C ASN A 168 12.40 -0.06 15.40
N VAL A 169 13.67 0.17 15.74
CA VAL A 169 14.82 -0.61 15.23
C VAL A 169 14.81 -2.08 15.66
N SER A 170 14.13 -2.42 16.76
CA SER A 170 14.10 -3.79 17.29
C SER A 170 13.27 -4.79 16.47
N ASP A 171 12.52 -4.32 15.46
CA ASP A 171 11.70 -5.14 14.54
C ASP A 171 11.71 -4.50 13.13
N PRO A 172 12.87 -4.47 12.44
CA PRO A 172 13.06 -3.78 11.17
C PRO A 172 12.33 -4.44 9.99
#